data_AF-A0A965PEM7-F1
#
_entry.id   AF-A0A965PEM7-F1
#
_cell.length_a   1.000
_cell.length_b   1.000
_cell.length_c   1.000
_cell.angle_alpha   90.00
_cell.angle_beta   90.00
_cell.angle_gamma   90.00
#
_symmetry.space_group_name_H-M   'P 1'
#
loop_
_entity.id
_entity.type
_entity.pdbx_description
1 polymer ?
#
loop_
_entity_poly.entity_id
_entity_poly.type
_entity_poly.pdbx_seq_one_letter_code
_entity_poly.pdbx_strand_id
1 'polypeptide(L)'
;MIAALLPALLPVLGDLFKRWFPDPAEAAKAQQDMVMALLSQQAALNAAAGDIIQAEAKSEHWLTATWRPIVMLTLTAMIVARWLGLAAPGISEAEAVKLWDIVQLGLGGYVIGRSIEKVAPQFAQVVRR
;
A
#
# COMPACT_ATOMS: atom_id res chain seq x y z
N MET A 1 -4.35 -2.97 1.18
CA MET A 1 -4.56 -4.25 1.90
C MET A 1 -5.81 -4.96 1.40
N ILE A 2 -7.00 -4.35 1.42
CA ILE A 2 -8.25 -4.98 0.95
C ILE A 2 -8.19 -5.33 -0.56
N ALA A 3 -7.66 -4.42 -1.39
CA ALA A 3 -7.46 -4.70 -2.82
C ALA A 3 -6.46 -5.83 -3.13
N ALA A 4 -5.51 -6.12 -2.24
CA ALA A 4 -4.58 -7.25 -2.38
C ALA A 4 -5.21 -8.58 -1.98
N LEU A 5 -6.27 -8.55 -1.17
CA LEU A 5 -7.07 -9.70 -0.80
C LEU A 5 -8.22 -9.96 -1.77
N LEU A 6 -8.57 -8.99 -2.63
CA LEU A 6 -9.61 -9.15 -3.64
C LEU A 6 -9.45 -10.44 -4.47
N PRO A 7 -8.27 -10.78 -5.02
CA PRO A 7 -8.08 -12.02 -5.78
C PRO A 7 -8.31 -13.29 -4.95
N ALA A 8 -8.01 -13.25 -3.66
CA ALA A 8 -8.22 -14.36 -2.73
C ALA A 8 -9.68 -14.46 -2.25
N LEU A 9 -10.39 -13.33 -2.18
CA LEU A 9 -11.79 -13.25 -1.77
C LEU A 9 -12.75 -13.49 -2.95
N LEU A 10 -12.33 -13.20 -4.18
CA LEU A 10 -13.11 -13.39 -5.41
C LEU A 10 -13.68 -14.81 -5.57
N PRO A 11 -12.91 -15.91 -5.41
CA PRO A 11 -13.46 -17.26 -5.55
C PRO A 11 -14.45 -17.61 -4.45
N VAL A 12 -14.19 -17.21 -3.19
CA VAL A 12 -15.10 -17.45 -2.06
C VAL A 12 -16.42 -16.70 -2.25
N LEU A 13 -16.35 -15.44 -2.70
CA LEU A 13 -17.52 -14.65 -3.01
C LEU A 13 -18.25 -15.17 -4.25
N GLY A 14 -17.52 -15.71 -5.24
CA GLY A 14 -18.07 -16.33 -6.44
C GLY A 14 -18.90 -17.59 -6.14
N ASP A 15 -18.43 -18.42 -5.21
CA ASP A 15 -19.16 -19.62 -4.77
C ASP A 15 -20.41 -19.28 -3.94
N LEU A 16 -20.35 -18.23 -3.12
CA LEU A 16 -21.53 -17.69 -2.43
C LEU A 16 -22.53 -17.06 -3.40
N PHE A 17 -22.05 -16.39 -4.45
CA PHE A 17 -22.90 -15.79 -5.49
C PHE A 17 -23.66 -16.86 -6.28
N LYS A 18 -22.99 -17.94 -6.69
CA LYS A 18 -23.64 -19.08 -7.38
C LYS A 18 -24.70 -19.77 -6.53
N ARG A 19 -24.57 -19.72 -5.20
CA ARG A 19 -25.54 -20.31 -4.27
C ARG A 19 -26.80 -19.48 -4.11
N TRP A 20 -26.76 -18.17 -4.43
CA TRP A 20 -27.87 -17.24 -4.25
C TRP A 20 -28.49 -16.76 -5.58
N PHE A 21 -27.75 -16.78 -6.69
CA PHE A 21 -28.21 -16.37 -8.03
C PHE A 21 -27.99 -17.50 -9.06
N PRO A 22 -29.05 -18.13 -9.58
CA PRO A 22 -28.97 -19.20 -10.59
C PRO A 22 -28.53 -18.73 -11.99
N ASP A 23 -28.67 -17.45 -12.32
CA ASP A 23 -28.40 -16.91 -13.66
C ASP A 23 -26.97 -16.29 -13.77
N PRO A 24 -26.07 -16.83 -14.61
CA PRO A 24 -24.68 -16.38 -14.72
C PRO A 24 -24.53 -14.91 -15.16
N ALA A 25 -25.49 -14.35 -15.89
CA ALA A 25 -25.45 -12.95 -16.32
C ALA A 25 -25.71 -11.97 -15.16
N GLU A 26 -26.65 -12.30 -14.27
CA GLU A 26 -26.93 -11.48 -13.08
C GLU A 26 -25.80 -11.59 -12.05
N ALA A 27 -25.23 -12.79 -11.87
CA ALA A 27 -24.07 -13.00 -11.01
C ALA A 27 -22.84 -12.20 -11.48
N ALA A 28 -22.59 -12.13 -12.79
CA ALA A 28 -21.50 -11.33 -13.34
C ALA A 28 -21.70 -9.82 -13.11
N LYS A 29 -22.93 -9.32 -13.28
CA LYS A 29 -23.26 -7.90 -13.05
C LYS A 29 -23.12 -7.52 -11.58
N ALA A 30 -23.62 -8.37 -10.68
CA ALA A 30 -23.51 -8.13 -9.24
C ALA A 30 -22.05 -8.23 -8.73
N GLN A 31 -21.22 -9.10 -9.33
CA GLN A 31 -19.78 -9.12 -9.07
C GLN A 31 -19.10 -7.82 -9.53
N GLN A 32 -19.46 -7.29 -10.70
CA GLN A 32 -18.93 -6.01 -11.19
C GLN A 32 -19.32 -4.86 -10.26
N ASP A 33 -20.59 -4.77 -9.86
CA ASP A 33 -21.09 -3.73 -8.96
C ASP A 33 -20.38 -3.80 -7.59
N MET A 34 -20.17 -5.01 -7.06
CA MET A 34 -19.41 -5.23 -5.83
C MET A 34 -17.95 -4.79 -5.97
N VAL A 35 -17.26 -5.18 -7.05
CA VAL A 35 -15.87 -4.77 -7.30
C VAL A 35 -15.78 -3.24 -7.41
N MET A 36 -16.71 -2.60 -8.11
CA MET A 36 -16.76 -1.14 -8.23
C MET A 36 -17.01 -0.45 -6.88
N ALA A 37 -17.88 -1.00 -6.04
CA ALA A 37 -18.12 -0.50 -4.68
C ALA A 37 -16.87 -0.64 -3.79
N LEU A 38 -16.16 -1.78 -3.88
CA LEU A 38 -14.92 -2.00 -3.14
C LEU A 38 -13.80 -1.07 -3.60
N LEU A 39 -13.66 -0.86 -4.92
CA LEU A 39 -12.67 0.06 -5.48
C LEU A 39 -12.94 1.51 -5.07
N SER A 40 -14.20 1.96 -5.09
CA SER A 40 -14.56 3.32 -4.68
C SER A 40 -14.33 3.55 -3.19
N GLN A 41 -14.67 2.58 -2.35
CA GLN A 41 -14.38 2.63 -0.91
C GLN A 41 -12.87 2.67 -0.65
N GLN A 42 -12.10 1.83 -1.34
CA GLN A 42 -10.64 1.83 -1.21
C GLN A 42 -10.02 3.16 -1.66
N ALA A 43 -10.54 3.77 -2.73
CA ALA A 43 -10.11 5.09 -3.19
C ALA A 43 -10.41 6.17 -2.12
N ALA A 44 -11.60 6.15 -1.51
CA ALA A 44 -11.96 7.07 -0.43
C ALA A 44 -11.03 6.92 0.79
N LEU A 45 -10.73 5.68 1.21
CA LEU A 45 -9.79 5.42 2.30
C LEU A 45 -8.38 5.92 1.97
N ASN A 46 -7.92 5.73 0.73
CA ASN A 46 -6.62 6.21 0.29
C ASN A 46 -6.56 7.75 0.25
N ALA A 47 -7.64 8.40 -0.19
CA ALA A 47 -7.75 9.87 -0.18
C ALA A 47 -7.68 10.41 1.25
N ALA A 48 -8.47 9.84 2.17
CA ALA A 48 -8.45 10.23 3.59
C ALA A 48 -7.07 10.05 4.23
N ALA A 49 -6.37 8.94 3.93
CA ALA A 49 -4.99 8.73 4.37
C ALA A 49 -4.03 9.78 3.79
N GLY A 50 -4.21 10.14 2.50
CA GLY A 50 -3.47 11.21 1.84
C GLY A 50 -3.68 12.58 2.47
N ASP A 51 -4.91 12.90 2.88
CA ASP A 51 -5.25 14.14 3.55
C ASP A 51 -4.60 14.24 4.93
N ILE A 52 -4.58 13.15 5.70
CA ILE A 52 -3.86 13.08 6.97
C ILE A 52 -2.37 13.33 6.75
N ILE A 53 -1.75 12.67 5.76
CA ILE A 53 -0.33 12.87 5.43
C ILE A 53 -0.05 14.32 5.02
N GLN A 54 -0.92 14.93 4.22
CA GLN A 54 -0.77 16.34 3.87
C GLN A 54 -0.92 17.27 5.08
N ALA A 55 -1.86 16.98 5.98
CA ALA A 55 -2.05 17.74 7.20
C ALA A 55 -0.85 17.63 8.14
N GLU A 56 -0.29 16.42 8.30
CA GLU A 56 0.96 16.19 9.03
C GLU A 56 2.11 17.00 8.42
N ALA A 57 2.31 16.88 7.10
CA ALA A 57 3.41 17.52 6.38
C ALA A 57 3.30 19.06 6.37
N LYS A 58 2.08 19.61 6.39
CA LYS A 58 1.80 21.05 6.46
C LYS A 58 1.67 21.59 7.89
N SER A 59 1.85 20.73 8.91
CA SER A 59 1.77 21.14 10.30
C SER A 59 2.83 22.19 10.63
N GLU A 60 2.46 23.22 11.40
CA GLU A 60 3.41 24.21 11.92
C GLU A 60 4.41 23.59 12.92
N HIS A 61 4.06 22.46 13.52
CA HIS A 61 4.93 21.76 14.45
C HIS A 61 5.96 20.89 13.70
N TRP A 62 7.23 21.27 13.79
CA TRP A 62 8.32 20.66 13.02
C TRP A 62 8.40 19.13 13.15
N LEU A 63 8.18 18.58 14.36
CA LEU A 63 8.25 17.13 14.58
C LEU A 63 7.13 16.41 13.82
N THR A 64 5.94 17.00 13.78
CA THR A 64 4.78 16.45 13.08
C THR A 64 4.98 16.51 11.56
N ALA A 65 5.63 17.57 11.06
CA ALA A 65 5.95 17.70 9.65
C ALA A 65 7.09 16.77 9.19
N THR A 66 8.05 16.46 10.09
CA THR A 66 9.31 15.81 9.70
C THR A 66 9.52 14.40 10.24
N TRP A 67 8.61 13.85 11.06
CA TRP A 67 8.82 12.52 11.65
C TRP A 67 9.00 11.41 10.59
N ARG A 68 8.28 11.44 9.47
CA ARG A 68 8.43 10.46 8.38
C ARG A 68 9.83 10.53 7.76
N PRO A 69 10.34 11.71 7.32
CA PRO A 69 11.74 11.88 6.95
C PRO A 69 12.73 11.42 8.03
N ILE A 70 12.51 11.77 9.30
CA ILE A 70 13.39 11.38 10.42
C ILE A 70 13.49 9.86 10.53
N VAL A 71 12.36 9.14 10.45
CA VAL A 71 12.36 7.67 10.47
C VAL A 71 13.15 7.10 9.30
N MET A 72 12.95 7.63 8.08
CA MET A 72 13.67 7.16 6.89
C MET A 72 15.17 7.42 6.96
N LEU A 73 15.58 8.60 7.44
CA LEU A 73 16.98 8.94 7.65
C LEU A 73 17.61 8.08 8.74
N THR A 74 16.90 7.81 9.82
CA THR A 74 17.37 6.95 10.92
C THR A 74 17.59 5.51 10.44
N LEU A 75 16.63 4.94 9.72
CA LEU A 75 16.78 3.60 9.13
C LEU A 75 17.93 3.53 8.14
N THR A 76 18.09 4.57 7.30
CA THR A 76 19.22 4.66 6.36
C THR A 76 20.56 4.77 7.10
N ALA A 77 20.62 5.58 8.15
CA ALA A 77 21.80 5.73 8.99
C ALA A 77 22.18 4.41 9.67
N MET A 78 21.20 3.60 10.12
CA MET A 78 21.46 2.26 10.67
C MET A 78 22.12 1.33 9.63
N ILE A 79 21.68 1.38 8.37
CA ILE A 79 22.31 0.63 7.26
C ILE A 79 23.76 1.10 7.10
N VAL A 80 23.98 2.40 6.95
CA VAL A 80 25.32 2.98 6.76
C VAL A 80 26.24 2.64 7.93
N ALA A 81 25.77 2.78 9.17
CA ALA A 81 26.52 2.45 10.37
C ALA A 81 26.95 0.97 10.40
N ARG A 82 26.09 0.05 9.96
CA ARG A 82 26.42 -1.38 9.84
C ARG A 82 27.55 -1.64 8.85
N TRP A 83 27.58 -0.92 7.72
CA TRP A 83 28.64 -1.00 6.72
C TRP A 83 29.96 -0.40 7.19
N LEU A 84 29.91 0.64 8.02
CA LEU A 84 31.09 1.27 8.64
C LEU A 84 31.61 0.51 9.86
N GLY A 85 31.02 -0.62 10.23
CA GLY A 85 31.40 -1.39 11.42
C GLY A 85 30.97 -0.76 12.74
N LEU A 86 30.11 0.27 12.71
CA LEU A 86 29.58 0.98 13.88
C LEU A 86 28.25 0.37 14.39
N ALA A 87 27.86 -0.81 13.90
CA ALA A 87 26.66 -1.48 14.38
C ALA A 87 26.85 -1.99 15.82
N ALA A 88 25.73 -2.01 16.56
CA ALA A 88 25.72 -2.51 17.93
C ALA A 88 26.25 -3.96 17.99
N PRO A 89 27.15 -4.27 18.94
CA PRO A 89 27.60 -5.64 19.14
C PRO A 89 26.44 -6.51 19.63
N GLY A 90 26.31 -7.72 19.06
CA GLY A 90 25.32 -8.71 19.49
C GLY A 90 24.02 -8.76 18.69
N ILE A 91 23.87 -8.00 17.60
CA ILE A 91 22.73 -8.18 16.68
C ILE A 91 22.86 -9.54 15.99
N SER A 92 21.88 -10.42 16.20
CA SER A 92 21.82 -11.71 15.53
C SER A 92 21.52 -11.54 14.03
N GLU A 93 21.96 -12.49 13.21
CA GLU A 93 21.68 -12.48 11.76
C GLU A 93 20.16 -12.44 11.49
N ALA A 94 19.37 -13.15 12.29
CA ALA A 94 17.91 -13.16 12.19
C ALA A 94 17.26 -11.77 12.46
N GLU A 95 17.81 -11.01 13.40
CA GLU A 95 17.34 -9.64 13.66
C GLU A 95 17.75 -8.68 12.54
N ALA A 96 18.96 -8.84 12.00
CA ALA A 96 19.42 -8.04 10.86
C ALA A 96 18.52 -8.25 9.63
N VAL A 97 18.15 -9.49 9.32
CA VAL A 97 17.23 -9.80 8.21
C VAL A 97 15.87 -9.14 8.41
N LYS A 98 15.28 -9.22 9.60
CA LYS A 98 14.00 -8.56 9.89
C LYS A 98 14.07 -7.03 9.74
N LEU A 99 15.19 -6.41 10.14
CA LEU A 99 15.41 -4.98 9.94
C LEU A 99 15.48 -4.63 8.46
N TRP A 100 16.10 -5.48 7.63
CA TRP A 100 16.13 -5.32 6.17
C TRP A 100 14.77 -5.49 5.53
N ASP A 101 13.95 -6.42 6.00
CA ASP A 101 12.58 -6.60 5.51
C ASP A 101 11.73 -5.34 5.74
N ILE A 102 11.87 -4.70 6.91
CA ILE A 102 11.16 -3.44 7.23
C ILE A 102 11.58 -2.32 6.27
N VAL A 103 12.88 -2.19 6.00
CA VAL A 103 13.42 -1.21 5.06
C VAL A 103 12.92 -1.48 3.64
N GLN A 104 12.99 -2.74 3.20
CA GLN A 104 12.52 -3.15 1.87
C GLN A 104 11.01 -2.92 1.71
N LEU A 105 10.22 -3.13 2.76
CA LEU A 105 8.79 -2.82 2.76
C LEU A 105 8.55 -1.31 2.64
N GLY A 106 9.32 -0.49 3.36
CA GLY A 106 9.25 0.97 3.27
C GLY A 106 9.62 1.52 1.89
N LEU A 107 10.76 1.12 1.33
CA LEU A 107 11.19 1.52 -0.01
C LEU A 107 10.30 0.91 -1.09
N GLY A 108 9.94 -0.37 -0.96
CA GLY A 108 9.07 -1.09 -1.88
C GLY A 108 7.70 -0.42 -1.98
N GLY A 109 7.13 0.00 -0.85
CA GLY A 109 5.89 0.78 -0.82
C GLY A 109 6.00 2.10 -1.60
N TYR A 110 7.10 2.85 -1.43
CA TYR A 110 7.33 4.10 -2.17
C TYR A 110 7.48 3.87 -3.68
N VAL A 111 8.28 2.88 -4.08
CA VAL A 111 8.52 2.55 -5.50
C VAL A 111 7.24 2.08 -6.18
N ILE A 112 6.44 1.25 -5.51
CA ILE A 112 5.14 0.81 -6.01
C ILE A 112 4.19 2.01 -6.13
N GLY A 113 4.12 2.87 -5.11
CA GLY A 113 3.29 4.08 -5.13
C GLY A 113 3.62 5.02 -6.29
N ARG A 114 4.91 5.34 -6.50
CA ARG A 114 5.41 6.15 -7.63
C ARG A 114 5.12 5.50 -8.98
N SER A 115 5.18 4.17 -9.06
CA SER A 115 4.86 3.44 -10.28
C SER A 115 3.37 3.57 -10.63
N ILE A 116 2.49 3.44 -9.64
CA ILE A 116 1.04 3.62 -9.82
C ILE A 116 0.72 5.06 -10.26
N GLU A 117 1.32 6.06 -9.63
CA GLU A 117 1.12 7.48 -9.96
C GLU A 117 1.44 7.78 -11.45
N LYS A 118 2.50 7.17 -11.98
CA LYS A 118 2.90 7.33 -13.39
C LYS A 118 2.01 6.60 -14.38
N VAL A 119 1.50 5.44 -13.97
CA VAL A 119 0.72 4.54 -14.84
C VAL A 119 -0.77 4.92 -14.86
N ALA A 120 -1.31 5.45 -13.76
CA ALA A 120 -2.70 5.91 -13.66
C ALA A 120 -3.16 6.86 -14.78
N PRO A 121 -2.42 7.94 -15.14
CA PRO A 121 -2.83 8.82 -16.23
C PRO A 121 -2.81 8.14 -17.60
N GLN A 122 -1.91 7.17 -17.82
CA GLN A 122 -1.82 6.43 -19.08
C GLN A 122 -3.05 5.51 -19.26
N PHE A 123 -3.47 4.82 -18.19
CA PHE A 123 -4.70 4.03 -18.21
C PHE A 123 -5.96 4.89 -18.42
N ALA A 124 -6.03 6.05 -17.76
CA ALA A 124 -7.16 6.98 -17.94
C ALA A 124 -7.29 7.49 -19.38
N GLN A 125 -6.17 7.67 -20.10
CA GLN A 125 -6.17 8.05 -21.51
C GLN A 125 -6.63 6.93 -22.45
N VAL A 126 -6.29 5.68 -22.14
CA VAL A 126 -6.71 4.51 -22.93
C VAL A 126 -8.20 4.23 -22.76
N VAL A 127 -8.73 4.33 -21.54
CA VAL A 127 -10.16 4.07 -21.25
C VAL A 127 -11.08 5.16 -21.81
N ARG A 128 -10.56 6.37 -22.07
CA ARG A 128 -11.31 7.49 -22.67
C ARG A 128 -11.37 7.45 -24.21
N ARG A 129 -10.69 6.52 -24.87
CA ARG A 129 -10.80 6.26 -26.31
C ARG A 129 -11.73 5.10 -26.59
#